data_AF-A0A922Z6E8-F1
#
_entry.id   AF-A0A922Z6E8-F1
#
_cell.length_a   1.000
_cell.length_b   1.000
_cell.length_c   1.000
_cell.angle_alpha   90.00
_cell.angle_beta   90.00
_cell.angle_gamma   90.00
#
_symmetry.space_group_name_H-M   'P 1'
#
loop_
_entity.id
_entity.type
_entity.pdbx_description
1 polymer ?
#
loop_
_entity_poly.entity_id
_entity_poly.type
_entity_poly.pdbx_seq_one_letter_code
_entity_poly.pdbx_strand_id
1 'polypeptide(L)'
;MTAPVSLREALPQSPAEILPLLPVMGRVMLSARFKGAIHERMGPVGTVTIADGKARLTGECHDSVIDLAVVKRIVVDRSGQMRDKALPKLECQDAAGETLFSLIGLEGLEPFDAALASLRAGAPLKPVLREAPSGGAQDVAPEDLGAATFAAILANALPIAIDFERPGLFQHWVGLLPEPKPSMGFVNVMQGDFHLHLQAGTVASWARHQMVAEVVLRALDAEGRETGLSLRGPAAAFAGVPGVREPAAHG
;
A
#
# COMPACT_ATOMS: atom_id res chain seq x y z
N MET A 1 -39.36 -12.18 -10.67
CA MET A 1 -38.27 -11.20 -10.77
C MET A 1 -37.26 -11.53 -9.69
N THR A 2 -36.09 -12.05 -10.05
CA THR A 2 -34.98 -12.27 -9.12
C THR A 2 -34.46 -10.91 -8.65
N ALA A 3 -34.27 -10.74 -7.35
CA ALA A 3 -33.62 -9.54 -6.82
C ALA A 3 -32.28 -9.33 -7.54
N PRO A 4 -31.90 -8.07 -7.86
CA PRO A 4 -30.60 -7.81 -8.47
C PRO A 4 -29.50 -8.38 -7.56
N VAL A 5 -28.64 -9.23 -8.12
CA VAL A 5 -27.49 -9.78 -7.41
C VAL A 5 -26.61 -8.60 -7.01
N SER A 6 -26.34 -8.46 -5.72
CA SER A 6 -25.43 -7.40 -5.27
C SER A 6 -24.02 -7.71 -5.79
N LEU A 7 -23.35 -6.71 -6.34
CA LEU A 7 -21.93 -6.80 -6.69
C LEU A 7 -21.03 -6.70 -5.45
N ARG A 8 -21.60 -6.49 -4.27
CA ARG A 8 -20.87 -6.36 -3.00
C ARG A 8 -21.44 -7.30 -1.96
N GLU A 9 -20.56 -8.04 -1.30
CA GLU A 9 -20.94 -9.06 -0.33
C GLU A 9 -19.96 -9.06 0.85
N ALA A 10 -20.48 -9.08 2.08
CA ALA A 10 -19.69 -9.31 3.28
C ALA A 10 -19.46 -10.82 3.46
N LEU A 11 -18.21 -11.26 3.41
CA LEU A 11 -17.87 -12.66 3.60
C LEU A 11 -17.98 -13.06 5.08
N PRO A 12 -18.62 -14.21 5.41
CA PRO A 12 -18.73 -14.68 6.79
C PRO A 12 -17.46 -15.35 7.33
N GLN A 13 -16.45 -15.58 6.49
CA GLN A 13 -15.19 -16.20 6.87
C GLN A 13 -14.24 -15.21 7.52
N SER A 14 -13.37 -15.73 8.37
CA SER A 14 -12.30 -14.96 8.97
C SER A 14 -11.23 -14.57 7.93
N PRO A 15 -10.45 -13.50 8.20
CA PRO A 15 -9.27 -13.17 7.40
C PRO A 15 -8.27 -14.34 7.26
N ALA A 16 -8.13 -15.16 8.32
CA ALA A 16 -7.25 -16.32 8.31
C ALA A 16 -7.69 -17.42 7.33
N GLU A 17 -8.98 -17.49 6.97
CA GLU A 17 -9.49 -18.43 5.97
C GLU A 17 -9.40 -17.86 4.54
N ILE A 18 -9.48 -16.54 4.37
CA ILE A 18 -9.54 -15.88 3.06
C ILE A 18 -8.15 -15.57 2.52
N LEU A 19 -7.26 -14.99 3.33
CA LEU A 19 -5.95 -14.54 2.86
C LEU A 19 -5.07 -15.68 2.30
N PRO A 20 -5.13 -16.94 2.79
CA PRO A 20 -4.41 -18.05 2.18
C PRO A 20 -4.80 -18.37 0.73
N LEU A 21 -5.92 -17.83 0.23
CA LEU A 21 -6.38 -18.04 -1.16
C LEU A 21 -5.72 -17.08 -2.15
N LEU A 22 -5.02 -16.04 -1.68
CA LEU A 22 -4.38 -15.05 -2.56
C LEU A 22 -3.42 -15.64 -3.61
N PRO A 23 -2.62 -16.69 -3.32
CA PRO A 23 -1.70 -17.26 -4.31
C PRO A 23 -2.40 -17.84 -5.55
N VAL A 24 -3.67 -18.27 -5.43
CA VAL A 24 -4.43 -18.86 -6.55
C VAL A 24 -5.35 -17.84 -7.24
N MET A 25 -5.36 -16.57 -6.82
CA MET A 25 -6.08 -15.48 -7.48
C MET A 25 -5.34 -14.90 -8.69
N GLY A 26 -4.17 -15.45 -9.02
CA GLY A 26 -3.29 -14.92 -10.04
C GLY A 26 -2.57 -13.66 -9.55
N ARG A 27 -2.59 -12.58 -10.34
CA ARG A 27 -1.95 -11.31 -9.92
C ARG A 27 -2.85 -10.50 -9.00
N VAL A 28 -2.33 -10.13 -7.83
CA VAL A 28 -3.01 -9.31 -6.83
C VAL A 28 -2.26 -7.99 -6.62
N MET A 29 -3.00 -6.90 -6.49
CA MET A 29 -2.51 -5.63 -5.98
C MET A 29 -2.95 -5.44 -4.52
N LEU A 30 -1.99 -5.38 -3.61
CA LEU A 30 -2.21 -4.91 -2.23
C LEU A 30 -1.99 -3.40 -2.21
N SER A 31 -3.09 -2.65 -2.12
CA SER A 31 -3.09 -1.18 -2.09
C SER A 31 -3.55 -0.69 -0.71
N ALA A 32 -2.74 0.16 -0.09
CA ALA A 32 -3.03 0.77 1.19
C ALA A 32 -2.68 2.26 1.16
N ARG A 33 -3.45 3.04 1.93
CA ARG A 33 -3.20 4.47 2.10
C ARG A 33 -3.09 4.84 3.56
N PHE A 34 -2.14 5.71 3.88
CA PHE A 34 -1.98 6.24 5.23
C PHE A 34 -1.23 7.56 5.18
N LYS A 35 -1.77 8.57 5.88
CA LYS A 35 -1.17 9.89 6.08
C LYS A 35 -0.42 10.45 4.86
N GLY A 36 -1.10 10.55 3.72
CA GLY A 36 -0.55 11.15 2.50
C GLY A 36 0.26 10.22 1.59
N ALA A 37 0.53 8.98 1.99
CA ALA A 37 1.14 7.96 1.12
C ALA A 37 0.10 6.92 0.68
N ILE A 38 0.18 6.50 -0.59
CA ILE A 38 -0.46 5.29 -1.11
C ILE A 38 0.65 4.36 -1.56
N HIS A 39 0.67 3.14 -1.02
CA HIS A 39 1.67 2.13 -1.32
C HIS A 39 1.00 0.90 -1.92
N GLU A 40 1.47 0.50 -3.11
CA GLU A 40 0.88 -0.60 -3.88
C GLU A 40 1.95 -1.63 -4.22
N ARG A 41 1.68 -2.89 -3.90
CA ARG A 41 2.48 -4.05 -4.33
C ARG A 41 1.63 -4.90 -5.26
N MET A 42 2.14 -5.20 -6.45
CA MET A 42 1.38 -5.77 -7.56
C MET A 42 2.09 -6.98 -8.17
N GLY A 43 1.41 -8.11 -8.22
CA GLY A 43 1.98 -9.32 -8.82
C GLY A 43 1.41 -10.58 -8.20
N PRO A 44 1.90 -11.76 -8.59
CA PRO A 44 1.52 -13.00 -7.95
C PRO A 44 1.95 -12.98 -6.48
N VAL A 45 1.05 -13.41 -5.59
CA VAL A 45 1.41 -13.69 -4.20
C VAL A 45 2.00 -15.09 -4.16
N GLY A 46 3.26 -15.22 -3.75
CA GLY A 46 3.94 -16.52 -3.75
C GLY A 46 3.41 -17.45 -2.65
N THR A 47 3.37 -16.95 -1.42
CA THR A 47 2.90 -17.72 -0.26
C THR A 47 2.24 -16.79 0.74
N VAL A 48 1.22 -17.32 1.42
CA VAL A 48 0.61 -16.69 2.58
C VAL A 48 0.68 -17.66 3.74
N THR A 49 1.36 -17.28 4.82
CA THR A 49 1.39 -18.05 6.06
C THR A 49 0.62 -17.32 7.15
N ILE A 50 -0.13 -18.07 7.95
CA ILE A 50 -0.86 -17.56 9.12
C ILE A 50 -0.16 -18.06 10.37
N ALA A 51 0.32 -17.14 11.21
CA ALA A 51 0.96 -17.44 12.49
C ALA A 51 0.77 -16.27 13.46
N ASP A 52 0.57 -16.57 14.74
CA ASP A 52 0.50 -15.58 15.83
C ASP A 52 -0.46 -14.40 15.56
N GLY A 53 -1.62 -14.70 14.97
CA GLY A 53 -2.63 -13.69 14.64
C GLY A 53 -2.26 -12.78 13.46
N LYS A 54 -1.23 -13.14 12.68
CA LYS A 54 -0.76 -12.37 11.52
C LYS A 54 -0.79 -13.21 10.25
N ALA A 55 -1.02 -12.55 9.12
CA ALA A 55 -0.73 -13.10 7.80
C ALA A 55 0.58 -12.51 7.27
N ARG A 56 1.48 -13.38 6.82
CA ARG A 56 2.73 -13.01 6.15
C ARG A 56 2.59 -13.35 4.66
N LEU A 57 2.60 -12.33 3.82
CA LEU A 57 2.54 -12.45 2.36
C LEU A 57 3.95 -12.33 1.82
N THR A 58 4.46 -13.37 1.17
CA THR A 58 5.81 -13.41 0.58
C THR A 58 5.77 -13.81 -0.88
N GLY A 59 6.75 -13.36 -1.63
CA GLY A 59 6.98 -13.72 -3.03
C GLY A 59 7.85 -12.66 -3.69
N GLU A 60 8.13 -12.82 -4.98
CA GLU A 60 8.92 -11.85 -5.75
C GLU A 60 8.33 -10.43 -5.66
N CYS A 61 7.00 -10.32 -5.77
CA CYS A 61 6.31 -9.03 -5.80
C CYS A 61 5.71 -8.61 -4.45
N HIS A 62 5.74 -9.45 -3.41
CA HIS A 62 5.05 -9.17 -2.16
C HIS A 62 5.95 -9.48 -0.97
N ASP A 63 6.10 -8.48 -0.11
CA ASP A 63 6.68 -8.61 1.21
C ASP A 63 5.82 -7.78 2.16
N SER A 64 4.81 -8.42 2.75
CA SER A 64 3.84 -7.73 3.62
C SER A 64 3.51 -8.55 4.88
N VAL A 65 3.12 -7.85 5.94
CA VAL A 65 2.59 -8.44 7.18
C VAL A 65 1.27 -7.75 7.52
N ILE A 66 0.23 -8.54 7.75
CA ILE A 66 -1.11 -8.06 8.13
C ILE A 66 -1.43 -8.58 9.52
N ASP A 67 -1.79 -7.70 10.44
CA ASP A 67 -2.42 -8.09 11.70
C ASP A 67 -3.88 -8.45 11.45
N LEU A 68 -4.26 -9.70 11.71
CA LEU A 68 -5.61 -10.16 11.47
C LEU A 68 -6.61 -9.58 12.48
N ALA A 69 -6.13 -9.13 13.65
CA ALA A 69 -6.99 -8.57 14.68
C ALA A 69 -7.61 -7.22 14.27
N VAL A 70 -6.97 -6.47 13.37
CA VAL A 70 -7.52 -5.18 12.90
C VAL A 70 -8.60 -5.34 11.85
N VAL A 71 -8.60 -6.46 11.11
CA VAL A 71 -9.58 -6.74 10.05
C VAL A 71 -10.83 -7.36 10.67
N LYS A 72 -11.92 -6.58 10.75
CA LYS A 72 -13.20 -7.03 11.33
C LYS A 72 -14.18 -7.53 10.30
N ARG A 73 -14.04 -7.10 9.04
CA ARG A 73 -14.89 -7.53 7.94
C ARG A 73 -14.09 -7.58 6.65
N ILE A 74 -14.32 -8.61 5.84
CA ILE A 74 -13.86 -8.65 4.45
C ILE A 74 -15.07 -8.53 3.55
N VAL A 75 -15.04 -7.54 2.66
CA VAL A 75 -16.07 -7.33 1.64
C VAL A 75 -15.49 -7.69 0.28
N VAL A 76 -16.16 -8.59 -0.43
CA VAL A 76 -15.92 -8.76 -1.86
C VAL A 76 -16.66 -7.64 -2.59
N ASP A 77 -15.97 -6.91 -3.44
CA ASP A 77 -16.54 -5.90 -4.32
C ASP A 77 -16.16 -6.18 -5.78
N ARG A 78 -17.16 -6.52 -6.59
CA ARG A 78 -17.06 -6.85 -8.01
C ARG A 78 -17.44 -5.67 -8.92
N SER A 79 -17.76 -4.51 -8.34
CA SER A 79 -18.16 -3.31 -9.09
C SER A 79 -16.99 -2.51 -9.66
N GLY A 80 -15.76 -2.81 -9.20
CA GLY A 80 -14.54 -2.15 -9.66
C GLY A 80 -14.34 -2.30 -11.16
N GLN A 81 -14.20 -1.18 -11.85
CA GLN A 81 -13.85 -1.12 -13.27
C GLN A 81 -12.78 -0.06 -13.51
N MET A 82 -11.84 -0.38 -14.40
CA MET A 82 -10.86 0.54 -14.98
C MET A 82 -10.86 0.36 -16.49
N ARG A 83 -11.39 1.37 -17.21
CA ARG A 83 -11.72 1.26 -18.64
C ARG A 83 -12.58 0.01 -18.85
N ASP A 84 -12.19 -0.88 -19.77
CA ASP A 84 -12.93 -2.10 -20.08
C ASP A 84 -12.58 -3.30 -19.19
N LYS A 85 -11.73 -3.11 -18.16
CA LYS A 85 -11.26 -4.19 -17.28
C LYS A 85 -11.97 -4.16 -15.94
N ALA A 86 -12.58 -5.28 -15.56
CA ALA A 86 -13.06 -5.51 -14.21
C ALA A 86 -11.88 -5.65 -13.24
N LEU A 87 -11.97 -5.00 -12.09
CA LEU A 87 -11.00 -5.04 -11.00
C LEU A 87 -11.72 -5.40 -9.70
N PRO A 88 -12.10 -6.67 -9.52
CA PRO A 88 -12.70 -7.12 -8.28
C PRO A 88 -11.70 -6.99 -7.14
N LYS A 89 -12.19 -6.78 -5.92
CA LYS A 89 -11.34 -6.57 -4.76
C LYS A 89 -11.92 -7.16 -3.48
N LEU A 90 -11.03 -7.54 -2.58
CA LEU A 90 -11.33 -7.75 -1.17
C LEU A 90 -11.02 -6.45 -0.42
N GLU A 91 -12.04 -5.80 0.12
CA GLU A 91 -11.88 -4.67 1.04
C GLU A 91 -11.73 -5.22 2.46
N CYS A 92 -10.55 -5.04 3.06
CA CYS A 92 -10.30 -5.42 4.45
C CYS A 92 -10.66 -4.23 5.34
N GLN A 93 -11.74 -4.35 6.10
CA GLN A 93 -12.36 -3.26 6.86
C GLN A 93 -12.20 -3.44 8.37
N ASP A 94 -12.15 -2.32 9.09
CA ASP A 94 -12.18 -2.31 10.55
C ASP A 94 -13.62 -2.41 11.12
N ALA A 95 -13.74 -2.20 12.44
CA ALA A 95 -15.01 -2.22 13.15
C ALA A 95 -15.96 -1.09 12.76
N ALA A 96 -15.45 0.04 12.29
CA ALA A 96 -16.26 1.16 11.78
C ALA A 96 -16.74 0.92 10.34
N GLY A 97 -16.18 -0.09 9.67
CA GLY A 97 -16.46 -0.39 8.27
C GLY A 97 -15.59 0.41 7.30
N GLU A 98 -14.55 1.09 7.79
CA GLU A 98 -13.58 1.78 6.93
C GLU A 98 -12.63 0.78 6.30
N THR A 99 -12.35 0.94 5.01
CA THR A 99 -11.40 0.09 4.29
C THR A 99 -9.97 0.44 4.71
N LEU A 100 -9.30 -0.51 5.36
CA LEU A 100 -7.93 -0.38 5.80
C LEU A 100 -6.95 -0.53 4.63
N PHE A 101 -7.19 -1.54 3.80
CA PHE A 101 -6.45 -1.83 2.58
C PHE A 101 -7.31 -2.71 1.67
N SER A 102 -6.93 -2.78 0.41
CA SER A 102 -7.62 -3.60 -0.60
C SER A 102 -6.66 -4.59 -1.25
N LEU A 103 -7.17 -5.80 -1.50
CA LEU A 103 -6.51 -6.82 -2.31
C LEU A 103 -7.29 -6.93 -3.63
N ILE A 104 -6.72 -6.39 -4.70
CA ILE A 104 -7.41 -6.21 -5.98
C ILE A 104 -6.92 -7.27 -6.96
N GLY A 105 -7.84 -8.06 -7.53
CA GLY A 105 -7.55 -9.02 -8.59
C GLY A 105 -7.27 -8.29 -9.90
N LEU A 106 -6.04 -8.40 -10.39
CA LEU A 106 -5.60 -7.68 -11.59
C LEU A 106 -5.96 -8.39 -12.89
N GLU A 107 -6.48 -9.62 -12.84
CA GLU A 107 -6.83 -10.43 -14.01
C GLU A 107 -8.34 -10.52 -14.26
N GLY A 108 -9.15 -9.82 -13.46
CA GLY A 108 -10.60 -9.76 -13.63
C GLY A 108 -11.35 -10.77 -12.76
N LEU A 109 -12.64 -10.92 -13.06
CA LEU A 109 -13.59 -11.67 -12.22
C LEU A 109 -13.32 -13.17 -12.19
N GLU A 110 -12.99 -13.78 -13.32
CA GLU A 110 -12.88 -15.23 -13.44
C GLU A 110 -11.85 -15.87 -12.48
N PRO A 111 -10.55 -15.50 -12.49
CA PRO A 111 -9.59 -16.06 -11.54
C PRO A 111 -9.89 -15.67 -10.09
N PHE A 112 -10.43 -14.46 -9.88
CA PHE A 112 -10.79 -13.96 -8.56
C PHE A 112 -11.93 -14.78 -7.92
N ASP A 113 -13.01 -15.02 -8.67
CA ASP A 113 -14.15 -15.79 -8.19
C ASP A 113 -13.83 -17.29 -8.09
N ALA A 114 -12.99 -17.82 -8.99
CA ALA A 114 -12.52 -19.20 -8.91
C ALA A 114 -11.76 -19.48 -7.60
N ALA A 115 -10.89 -18.55 -7.18
CA ALA A 115 -10.17 -18.66 -5.92
C ALA A 115 -11.09 -18.63 -4.69
N LEU A 116 -12.21 -17.90 -4.76
CA LEU A 116 -13.18 -17.77 -3.67
C LEU A 116 -14.29 -18.83 -3.71
N ALA A 117 -14.34 -19.69 -4.73
CA ALA A 117 -15.47 -20.59 -4.98
C ALA A 117 -15.76 -21.59 -3.85
N SER A 118 -14.75 -21.94 -3.04
CA SER A 118 -14.91 -22.83 -1.88
C SER A 118 -15.50 -22.13 -0.65
N LEU A 119 -15.63 -20.80 -0.67
CA LEU A 119 -16.17 -20.02 0.43
C LEU A 119 -17.70 -20.03 0.40
N ARG A 120 -18.30 -20.09 1.59
CA ARG A 120 -19.73 -19.75 1.80
C ARG A 120 -20.02 -18.36 1.22
N ALA A 121 -21.20 -18.24 0.62
CA ALA A 121 -21.72 -16.99 0.10
C ALA A 121 -21.77 -15.89 1.17
N GLY A 122 -21.51 -14.65 0.75
CA GLY A 122 -21.56 -13.48 1.61
C GLY A 122 -22.96 -12.91 1.78
N ALA A 123 -23.12 -12.05 2.79
CA ALA A 123 -24.33 -11.26 2.95
C ALA A 123 -24.31 -10.06 1.98
N PRO A 124 -25.36 -9.84 1.17
CA PRO A 124 -25.36 -8.75 0.19
C PRO A 124 -25.29 -7.39 0.86
N LEU A 125 -24.46 -6.51 0.30
CA LEU A 125 -24.30 -5.11 0.73
C LEU A 125 -24.87 -4.16 -0.31
N LYS A 126 -25.19 -2.93 0.10
CA LYS A 126 -25.57 -1.89 -0.85
C LYS A 126 -24.37 -1.48 -1.71
N PRO A 127 -24.59 -1.09 -2.98
CA PRO A 127 -23.55 -0.45 -3.79
C PRO A 127 -23.00 0.79 -3.09
N VAL A 128 -21.70 1.03 -3.23
CA VAL A 128 -21.11 2.32 -2.83
C VAL A 128 -21.28 3.27 -4.00
N LEU A 129 -21.87 4.44 -3.75
CA LEU A 129 -21.82 5.53 -4.72
C LEU A 129 -20.40 6.08 -4.72
N ARG A 130 -19.72 6.02 -5.87
CA ARG A 130 -18.44 6.71 -6.01
C ARG A 130 -18.69 8.20 -5.82
N GLU A 131 -18.11 8.79 -4.79
CA GLU A 131 -18.02 10.24 -4.67
C GLU A 131 -17.18 10.76 -5.84
N ALA A 132 -17.64 11.85 -6.47
CA ALA A 132 -16.84 12.51 -7.48
C ALA A 132 -15.53 12.99 -6.82
N PRO A 133 -14.37 12.88 -7.49
CA PRO A 133 -13.11 13.33 -6.92
C PRO A 133 -13.25 14.81 -6.51
N SER A 134 -13.13 15.07 -5.21
CA SER A 134 -13.25 16.41 -4.66
C SER A 134 -11.90 17.14 -4.78
N GLY A 135 -11.87 18.20 -5.58
CA GLY A 135 -10.80 19.21 -5.56
C GLY A 135 -9.70 19.00 -6.61
N GLY A 136 -9.32 20.11 -7.26
CA GLY A 136 -8.19 20.16 -8.19
C GLY A 136 -6.89 19.95 -7.44
N ALA A 137 -6.13 18.93 -7.83
CA ALA A 137 -4.82 18.72 -7.29
C ALA A 137 -3.92 19.91 -7.63
N GLN A 138 -3.27 20.50 -6.62
CA GLN A 138 -2.22 21.48 -6.86
C GLN A 138 -1.01 20.77 -7.47
N ASP A 139 -0.31 21.44 -8.38
CA ASP A 139 0.94 20.91 -8.91
C ASP A 139 1.96 20.72 -7.78
N VAL A 140 2.81 19.70 -7.93
CA VAL A 140 3.89 19.47 -6.98
C VAL A 140 4.94 20.57 -7.14
N ALA A 141 5.21 21.31 -6.08
CA ALA A 141 6.23 22.36 -6.09
C ALA A 141 7.63 21.76 -6.33
N PRO A 142 8.52 22.44 -7.07
CA PRO A 142 9.91 21.98 -7.26
C PRO A 142 10.67 21.74 -5.94
N GLU A 143 10.33 22.50 -4.91
CA GLU A 143 10.89 22.44 -3.56
C GLU A 143 10.20 21.40 -2.64
N ASP A 144 9.24 20.62 -3.15
CA ASP A 144 8.62 19.55 -2.38
C ASP A 144 9.68 18.57 -1.87
N LEU A 145 9.67 18.32 -0.55
CA LEU A 145 10.71 17.53 0.09
C LEU A 145 10.69 16.07 -0.38
N GLY A 146 9.51 15.52 -0.68
CA GLY A 146 9.38 14.18 -1.25
C GLY A 146 10.02 14.09 -2.64
N ALA A 147 9.74 15.06 -3.51
CA ALA A 147 10.33 15.15 -4.84
C ALA A 147 11.86 15.28 -4.78
N ALA A 148 12.38 16.22 -3.98
CA ALA A 148 13.81 16.44 -3.82
C ALA A 148 14.54 15.23 -3.21
N THR A 149 13.90 14.53 -2.26
CA THR A 149 14.42 13.30 -1.67
C THR A 149 14.62 12.22 -2.72
N PHE A 150 13.60 11.93 -3.51
CA PHE A 150 13.69 10.88 -4.52
C PHE A 150 14.63 11.24 -5.67
N ALA A 151 14.74 12.52 -6.05
CA ALA A 151 15.73 12.97 -7.02
C ALA A 151 17.17 12.74 -6.51
N ALA A 152 17.46 13.04 -5.23
CA ALA A 152 18.77 12.80 -4.63
C ALA A 152 19.12 11.30 -4.58
N ILE A 153 18.17 10.46 -4.17
CA ILE A 153 18.36 9.00 -4.11
C ILE A 153 18.60 8.42 -5.51
N LEU A 154 17.84 8.87 -6.52
CA LEU A 154 18.01 8.46 -7.90
C LEU A 154 19.43 8.76 -8.40
N ALA A 155 19.96 9.94 -8.10
CA ALA A 155 21.31 10.36 -8.50
C ALA A 155 22.42 9.48 -7.89
N ASN A 156 22.17 8.89 -6.72
CA ASN A 156 23.13 8.00 -6.06
C ASN A 156 23.13 6.57 -6.65
N ALA A 157 22.10 6.19 -7.42
CA ALA A 157 22.01 4.91 -8.15
C ALA A 157 22.27 3.66 -7.28
N LEU A 158 21.88 3.71 -6.02
CA LEU A 158 21.97 2.60 -5.06
C LEU A 158 20.57 2.08 -4.71
N PRO A 159 20.41 0.76 -4.48
CA PRO A 159 19.13 0.22 -4.09
C PRO A 159 18.74 0.71 -2.70
N ILE A 160 17.46 0.99 -2.52
CA ILE A 160 16.84 1.30 -1.23
C ILE A 160 15.64 0.41 -1.00
N ALA A 161 15.28 0.27 0.26
CA ALA A 161 13.98 -0.18 0.71
C ALA A 161 13.04 1.02 0.91
N ILE A 162 11.77 0.83 0.55
CA ILE A 162 10.66 1.71 0.91
C ILE A 162 9.71 0.87 1.74
N ASP A 163 9.57 1.28 3.00
CA ASP A 163 8.70 0.64 3.98
C ASP A 163 7.46 1.52 4.19
N PHE A 164 6.29 0.88 4.17
CA PHE A 164 5.01 1.49 4.49
C PHE A 164 4.38 0.77 5.69
N GLU A 165 4.06 1.54 6.72
CA GLU A 165 3.43 1.05 7.94
C GLU A 165 2.19 1.86 8.28
N ARG A 166 1.14 1.16 8.64
CA ARG A 166 -0.05 1.68 9.29
C ARG A 166 -0.50 0.70 10.36
N PRO A 167 -1.39 1.08 11.30
CA PRO A 167 -1.95 0.12 12.24
C PRO A 167 -2.50 -1.12 11.53
N GLY A 168 -1.87 -2.25 11.81
CA GLY A 168 -2.20 -3.58 11.30
C GLY A 168 -1.74 -3.95 9.88
N LEU A 169 -0.92 -3.13 9.22
CA LEU A 169 -0.32 -3.49 7.93
C LEU A 169 1.09 -2.91 7.81
N PHE A 170 2.01 -3.77 7.39
CA PHE A 170 3.34 -3.41 6.91
C PHE A 170 3.50 -3.91 5.46
N GLN A 171 4.07 -3.08 4.59
CA GLN A 171 4.47 -3.44 3.23
C GLN A 171 5.91 -2.99 2.97
N HIS A 172 6.67 -3.82 2.29
CA HIS A 172 8.06 -3.60 1.94
C HIS A 172 8.28 -3.72 0.44
N TRP A 173 9.10 -2.83 -0.08
CA TRP A 173 9.66 -2.90 -1.43
C TRP A 173 11.15 -2.59 -1.39
N VAL A 174 11.95 -3.26 -2.22
CA VAL A 174 13.38 -2.98 -2.42
C VAL A 174 13.67 -2.90 -3.90
N GLY A 175 14.48 -1.93 -4.29
CA GLY A 175 15.02 -1.84 -5.63
C GLY A 175 15.80 -0.57 -5.89
N LEU A 176 16.28 -0.43 -7.13
CA LEU A 176 16.73 0.85 -7.65
C LEU A 176 15.51 1.75 -7.85
N LEU A 177 15.62 3.01 -7.45
CA LEU A 177 14.52 3.95 -7.60
C LEU A 177 14.28 4.24 -9.09
N PRO A 178 13.06 4.11 -9.62
CA PRO A 178 12.74 4.61 -10.95
C PRO A 178 12.67 6.14 -10.93
N GLU A 179 12.69 6.76 -12.12
CA GLU A 179 12.52 8.21 -12.23
C GLU A 179 11.18 8.66 -11.61
N PRO A 180 11.21 9.55 -10.58
CA PRO A 180 9.99 10.06 -9.95
C PRO A 180 9.19 10.93 -10.93
N LYS A 181 7.87 10.78 -10.92
CA LYS A 181 6.94 11.50 -11.80
C LYS A 181 5.97 12.34 -10.97
N PRO A 182 6.18 13.66 -10.84
CA PRO A 182 5.21 14.54 -10.24
C PRO A 182 3.95 14.61 -11.12
N SER A 183 2.78 14.34 -10.55
CA SER A 183 1.50 14.43 -11.27
C SER A 183 0.34 14.50 -10.28
N MET A 184 -0.64 15.36 -10.58
CA MET A 184 -1.89 15.45 -9.82
C MET A 184 -1.67 15.61 -8.30
N GLY A 185 -0.69 16.41 -7.89
CA GLY A 185 -0.38 16.66 -6.48
C GLY A 185 0.34 15.51 -5.76
N PHE A 186 0.80 14.49 -6.49
CA PHE A 186 1.61 13.39 -5.96
C PHE A 186 2.99 13.35 -6.62
N VAL A 187 4.00 13.03 -5.82
CA VAL A 187 5.27 12.50 -6.28
C VAL A 187 5.11 10.99 -6.45
N ASN A 188 5.12 10.52 -7.71
CA ASN A 188 4.87 9.12 -8.03
C ASN A 188 6.18 8.38 -8.30
N VAL A 189 6.42 7.28 -7.60
CA VAL A 189 7.51 6.35 -7.87
C VAL A 189 6.87 5.05 -8.32
N MET A 190 7.03 4.68 -9.60
CA MET A 190 6.29 3.58 -10.20
C MET A 190 7.20 2.72 -11.06
N GLN A 191 7.22 1.42 -10.79
CA GLN A 191 7.87 0.43 -11.64
C GLN A 191 7.21 -0.94 -11.47
N GLY A 192 7.02 -1.67 -12.57
CA GLY A 192 6.67 -3.10 -12.56
C GLY A 192 5.61 -3.52 -11.53
N ASP A 193 6.08 -3.95 -10.36
CA ASP A 193 5.35 -4.51 -9.24
C ASP A 193 5.11 -3.54 -8.07
N PHE A 194 5.56 -2.29 -8.16
CA PHE A 194 5.53 -1.30 -7.08
C PHE A 194 5.05 0.07 -7.56
N HIS A 195 4.09 0.64 -6.85
CA HIS A 195 3.76 2.05 -6.94
C HIS A 195 3.76 2.70 -5.56
N LEU A 196 4.36 3.88 -5.46
CA LEU A 196 4.18 4.82 -4.38
C LEU A 196 3.61 6.12 -4.95
N HIS A 197 2.50 6.57 -4.38
CA HIS A 197 1.97 7.91 -4.58
C HIS A 197 2.14 8.67 -3.27
N LEU A 198 3.09 9.61 -3.23
CA LEU A 198 3.33 10.46 -2.08
C LEU A 198 2.72 11.84 -2.32
N GLN A 199 1.69 12.20 -1.56
CA GLN A 199 1.04 13.50 -1.68
C GLN A 199 2.04 14.61 -1.33
N ALA A 200 2.13 15.63 -2.18
CA ALA A 200 3.02 16.77 -1.96
C ALA A 200 2.73 17.43 -0.59
N GLY A 201 3.79 17.89 0.07
CA GLY A 201 3.72 18.49 1.41
C GLY A 201 3.52 17.50 2.57
N THR A 202 3.39 16.19 2.30
CA THR A 202 3.25 15.17 3.37
C THR A 202 4.49 15.08 4.24
N VAL A 203 5.68 15.16 3.63
CA VAL A 203 6.95 15.03 4.34
C VAL A 203 7.51 16.41 4.61
N ALA A 204 7.58 16.80 5.88
CA ALA A 204 8.20 18.05 6.31
C ALA A 204 9.66 17.86 6.73
N SER A 205 10.05 16.65 7.15
CA SER A 205 11.44 16.29 7.45
C SER A 205 11.62 14.77 7.54
N TRP A 206 12.88 14.33 7.59
CA TRP A 206 13.26 12.93 7.81
C TRP A 206 13.98 12.78 9.14
N ALA A 207 13.51 11.89 10.02
CA ALA A 207 14.28 11.48 11.19
C ALA A 207 15.30 10.41 10.78
N ARG A 208 16.59 10.69 10.98
CA ARG A 208 17.66 9.73 10.68
C ARG A 208 17.88 8.78 11.86
N HIS A 209 17.89 7.49 11.57
CA HIS A 209 18.28 6.45 12.51
C HIS A 209 19.43 5.65 11.91
N GLN A 210 20.54 5.62 12.63
CA GLN A 210 21.69 4.79 12.27
C GLN A 210 21.47 3.37 12.81
N MET A 211 21.43 2.40 11.91
CA MET A 211 21.47 0.97 12.23
C MET A 211 22.89 0.44 11.97
N VAL A 212 23.17 -0.79 12.37
CA VAL A 212 24.53 -1.37 12.26
C VAL A 212 25.07 -1.36 10.82
N ALA A 213 24.24 -1.70 9.83
CA ALA A 213 24.66 -1.84 8.43
C ALA A 213 24.02 -0.82 7.46
N GLU A 214 23.10 0.01 7.95
CA GLU A 214 22.24 0.84 7.10
C GLU A 214 21.71 2.06 7.84
N VAL A 215 21.12 2.97 7.09
CA VAL A 215 20.42 4.14 7.58
C VAL A 215 18.94 3.95 7.33
N VAL A 216 18.12 4.38 8.28
CA VAL A 216 16.67 4.50 8.12
C VAL A 216 16.30 5.97 8.22
N LEU A 217 15.60 6.47 7.21
CA LEU A 217 14.98 7.79 7.21
C LEU A 217 13.47 7.60 7.42
N ARG A 218 12.93 8.08 8.55
CA ARG A 218 11.49 8.05 8.83
C ARG A 218 10.85 9.38 8.46
N ALA A 219 9.82 9.37 7.63
CA ALA A 219 9.14 10.59 7.21
C ALA A 219 8.31 11.17 8.36
N LEU A 220 8.53 12.45 8.66
CA LEU A 220 7.77 13.23 9.63
C LEU A 220 6.89 14.26 8.92
N ASP A 221 5.66 14.43 9.41
CA ASP A 221 4.75 15.49 9.00
C ASP A 221 5.15 16.88 9.57
N ALA A 222 4.39 17.92 9.24
CA ALA A 222 4.63 19.29 9.68
C ALA A 222 4.61 19.44 11.22
N GLU A 223 3.89 18.56 11.92
CA GLU A 223 3.82 18.50 13.38
C GLU A 223 4.93 17.62 13.98
N GLY A 224 5.82 17.05 13.16
CA GLY A 224 6.92 16.20 13.59
C GLY A 224 6.50 14.76 13.93
N ARG A 225 5.32 14.31 13.50
CA ARG A 225 4.81 12.96 13.76
C ARG A 225 5.15 12.04 12.59
N GLU A 226 5.41 10.77 12.88
CA GLU A 226 5.68 9.78 11.84
C GLU A 226 4.45 9.58 10.92
N THR A 227 4.71 9.58 9.63
CA THR A 227 3.70 9.37 8.58
C THR A 227 3.43 7.88 8.33
N GLY A 228 4.34 7.00 8.77
CA GLY A 228 4.32 5.57 8.44
C GLY A 228 5.16 5.21 7.20
N LEU A 229 5.74 6.18 6.50
CA LEU A 229 6.68 5.96 5.41
C LEU A 229 8.13 5.98 5.93
N SER A 230 8.92 4.99 5.56
CA SER A 230 10.36 4.97 5.84
C SER A 230 11.17 4.58 4.61
N LEU A 231 12.38 5.12 4.50
CA LEU A 231 13.38 4.74 3.50
C LEU A 231 14.56 4.10 4.20
N ARG A 232 15.07 2.98 3.69
CA ARG A 232 16.14 2.21 4.33
C ARG A 232 17.17 1.76 3.31
N GLY A 233 18.46 1.80 3.67
CA GLY A 233 19.53 1.46 2.73
C GLY A 233 20.91 1.91 3.20
N PRO A 234 21.96 1.69 2.39
CA PRO A 234 23.31 2.13 2.73
C PRO A 234 23.35 3.65 2.86
N ALA A 235 24.18 4.18 3.77
CA ALA A 235 24.26 5.62 4.01
C ALA A 235 24.53 6.45 2.75
N ALA A 236 25.31 5.90 1.81
CA ALA A 236 25.62 6.52 0.52
C ALA A 236 24.39 6.69 -0.39
N ALA A 237 23.34 5.86 -0.26
CA ALA A 237 22.10 6.01 -1.02
C ALA A 237 21.35 7.30 -0.64
N PHE A 238 21.59 7.81 0.58
CA PHE A 238 20.94 9.01 1.12
C PHE A 238 21.86 10.24 1.14
N ALA A 239 23.00 10.18 0.45
CA ALA A 239 23.86 11.35 0.31
C ALA A 239 23.10 12.47 -0.42
N GLY A 240 23.13 13.69 0.14
CA GLY A 240 22.43 14.84 -0.44
C GLY A 240 20.91 14.87 -0.26
N VAL A 241 20.31 13.91 0.45
CA VAL A 241 18.88 13.96 0.77
C VAL A 241 18.60 15.16 1.69
N PRO A 242 17.69 16.08 1.30
CA PRO A 242 17.37 17.26 2.10
C PRO A 242 16.48 16.94 3.30
N GLY A 243 16.38 17.87 4.24
CA GLY A 243 15.43 17.80 5.37
C GLY A 243 15.71 16.68 6.37
N VAL A 244 16.89 16.06 6.31
CA VAL A 244 17.34 15.03 7.26
C VAL A 244 17.72 15.68 8.58
N ARG A 245 17.08 15.24 9.67
CA ARG A 245 17.39 15.60 11.04
C ARG A 245 18.27 14.51 11.64
N GLU A 246 19.45 14.90 12.08
CA GLU A 246 20.32 14.01 12.86
C GLU A 246 19.68 13.70 14.21
N PRO A 247 19.88 12.48 14.76
CA PRO A 247 19.43 12.18 16.10
C PRO A 247 20.09 13.16 17.08
N ALA A 248 19.30 13.69 18.02
CA ALA A 248 19.84 14.56 19.06
C ALA A 248 20.99 13.85 19.76
N ALA A 249 22.19 14.45 19.71
CA ALA A 249 23.34 13.94 20.44
C ALA A 249 22.92 13.77 21.91
N HIS A 250 22.91 12.53 22.38
CA HIS A 250 22.69 12.25 23.80
C HIS A 250 23.93 12.80 24.52
N GLY A 251 23.81 14.00 25.08
CA GLY A 251 24.80 14.59 25.97
C GLY A 251 24.85 13.91 27.32
#